data_AF-A0A8S3CTL4-F1
#
_entry.id   AF-A0A8S3CTL4-F1
#
_cell.length_a   1.000
_cell.length_b   1.000
_cell.length_c   1.000
_cell.angle_alpha   90.00
_cell.angle_beta   90.00
_cell.angle_gamma   90.00
#
_symmetry.space_group_name_H-M   'P 1'
#
loop_
_entity.id
_entity.type
_entity.pdbx_description
1 polymer ?
#
loop_
_entity_poly.entity_id
_entity_poly.type
_entity_poly.pdbx_seq_one_letter_code
_entity_poly.pdbx_strand_id
1 'polypeptide(L)'
;FLSRHKFPILEIDHITFLKLSSNSTLELFKESLYNYDVILTSGHLVSILAQHGSLSNAPLSLLSNIVHTFLLTVPLDHRLYDFLIHIFLRIPFLLLSSIIERIFLQPLIKLEGSQMKMRELLWKTIDKQDPNMILKFIQLGEYLGFTEWSIEKIKIEPIIKIQQEKHVSVSVPNVIVPELVSKMKQKSSANNPHNFIERIRREKFGIGLTLSNESQSLTDQLKSLVGRSLERLSKELYNTDMHFVLELIQNADDNQYHSKPSLVFVIDSNSINVYNNEIGFQEDNIQALCDIGKSTKGKHKQGYIGQKGIGFKSVFTVCDRPEIYSNGYQICFDVANGSIGYILPDWIKDESKDMEYSNWTTRICLPLKSENEMQKHKSRSLTESFNDICPSLLLFLNRLRSITIHNRLQDSKQIYERVDIPGTSIIEIRCEHIIEKWFIIKKQLKVPEEVTASFDDTIEATEIALAFPLHGINNNDEQIILTKQDVYAYLPLRT
;
A
#
# COMPACT_ATOMS: atom_id res chain seq x y z
N PHE A 1 -19.48 10.08 -13.86
CA PHE A 1 -19.60 8.64 -13.53
C PHE A 1 -21.06 8.18 -13.44
N LEU A 2 -21.93 8.90 -12.73
CA LEU A 2 -23.29 8.49 -12.38
C LEU A 2 -24.36 8.59 -13.51
N SER A 3 -24.00 9.12 -14.68
CA SER A 3 -24.96 9.37 -15.76
C SER A 3 -25.16 8.19 -16.73
N ARG A 4 -24.40 7.09 -16.64
CA ARG A 4 -24.32 6.11 -17.74
C ARG A 4 -24.68 4.65 -17.47
N HIS A 5 -24.91 4.19 -16.23
CA HIS A 5 -25.18 2.76 -15.98
C HIS A 5 -26.35 2.50 -15.03
N LYS A 6 -27.33 1.72 -15.53
CA LYS A 6 -28.62 1.38 -14.89
C LYS A 6 -28.56 0.39 -13.72
N PHE A 7 -27.37 0.03 -13.23
CA PHE A 7 -27.17 -0.61 -11.93
C PHE A 7 -25.77 -0.27 -11.42
N PRO A 8 -25.58 0.81 -10.65
CA PRO A 8 -24.28 1.15 -10.14
C PRO A 8 -24.11 0.48 -8.77
N ILE A 9 -23.18 -0.46 -8.68
CA ILE A 9 -22.67 -0.93 -7.40
C ILE A 9 -21.52 0.01 -7.02
N LEU A 10 -21.52 0.51 -5.79
CA LEU A 10 -20.49 1.40 -5.27
C LEU A 10 -19.65 0.64 -4.25
N GLU A 11 -18.36 0.48 -4.53
CA GLU A 11 -17.41 -0.12 -3.60
C GLU A 11 -17.24 0.80 -2.37
N ILE A 12 -17.48 0.25 -1.18
CA ILE A 12 -17.32 0.94 0.11
C ILE A 12 -15.95 0.61 0.71
N ASP A 13 -15.53 -0.65 0.61
CA ASP A 13 -14.22 -1.19 0.96
C ASP A 13 -13.92 -2.44 0.12
N HIS A 14 -12.73 -3.03 0.28
CA HIS A 14 -12.21 -4.13 -0.55
C HIS A 14 -13.09 -5.39 -0.62
N ILE A 15 -14.14 -5.49 0.21
CA ILE A 15 -15.07 -6.62 0.26
C ILE A 15 -16.54 -6.21 0.26
N THR A 16 -16.87 -4.94 0.47
CA THR A 16 -18.24 -4.46 0.65
C THR A 16 -18.69 -3.57 -0.49
N PHE A 17 -19.80 -3.97 -1.11
CA PHE A 17 -20.38 -3.32 -2.27
C PHE A 17 -21.79 -2.81 -1.94
N LEU A 18 -22.02 -1.51 -2.10
CA LEU A 18 -23.34 -0.90 -1.95
C LEU A 18 -24.10 -0.95 -3.27
N LYS A 19 -25.22 -1.66 -3.29
CA LYS A 19 -26.11 -1.67 -4.45
C LYS A 19 -26.92 -0.37 -4.51
N LEU A 20 -26.76 0.41 -5.57
CA LEU A 20 -27.58 1.60 -5.79
C LEU A 20 -28.86 1.24 -6.55
N SER A 21 -29.97 1.81 -6.10
CA SER A 21 -31.29 1.59 -6.69
C SER A 21 -31.80 2.88 -7.33
N SER A 22 -32.20 2.79 -8.61
CA SER A 22 -32.85 3.88 -9.35
C SER A 22 -34.24 4.24 -8.77
N ASN A 23 -34.82 3.36 -7.95
CA ASN A 23 -36.15 3.57 -7.38
C ASN A 23 -36.10 4.22 -5.99
N SER A 24 -34.91 4.62 -5.51
CA SER A 24 -34.77 5.28 -4.22
C SER A 24 -35.42 6.67 -4.24
N THR A 25 -36.33 6.91 -3.29
CA THR A 25 -37.03 8.19 -3.11
C THR A 25 -36.78 8.73 -1.70
N LEU A 26 -37.05 10.03 -1.49
CA LEU A 26 -36.97 10.64 -0.16
C LEU A 26 -37.91 9.97 0.86
N GLU A 27 -39.03 9.41 0.40
CA GLU A 27 -39.99 8.73 1.24
C GLU A 27 -39.49 7.35 1.70
N LEU A 28 -38.88 6.58 0.80
CA LEU A 28 -38.21 5.30 1.15
C LEU A 28 -37.01 5.53 2.09
N PHE A 29 -36.24 6.60 1.87
CA PHE A 29 -35.19 7.00 2.79
C PHE A 29 -35.76 7.31 4.18
N LYS A 30 -36.83 8.10 4.26
CA LYS A 30 -37.52 8.41 5.52
C LYS A 30 -38.03 7.15 6.20
N GLU A 31 -38.72 6.26 5.49
CA GLU A 31 -39.24 5.01 6.03
C GLU A 31 -38.12 4.13 6.60
N SER A 32 -37.01 3.99 5.89
CA SER A 32 -35.86 3.21 6.37
C SER A 32 -35.23 3.78 7.66
N LEU A 33 -35.21 5.12 7.82
CA LEU A 33 -34.75 5.77 9.04
C LEU A 33 -35.65 5.42 10.23
N TYR A 34 -36.97 5.52 10.06
CA TYR A 34 -37.94 5.19 11.12
C TYR A 34 -37.92 3.70 11.49
N ASN A 35 -37.55 2.83 10.56
CA ASN A 35 -37.40 1.40 10.77
C ASN A 35 -36.05 0.98 11.37
N TYR A 36 -35.11 1.93 11.58
CA TYR A 36 -33.73 1.64 11.99
C TYR A 36 -33.00 0.65 11.05
N ASP A 37 -33.33 0.67 9.75
CA ASP A 37 -32.69 -0.19 8.76
C ASP A 37 -31.43 0.47 8.18
N VAL A 38 -30.28 0.09 8.73
CA VAL A 38 -28.98 0.65 8.33
C VAL A 38 -28.68 0.44 6.84
N ILE A 39 -29.04 -0.73 6.29
CA ILE A 39 -28.69 -1.10 4.92
C ILE A 39 -29.53 -0.29 3.95
N LEU A 40 -30.84 -0.22 4.17
CA LEU A 40 -31.73 0.57 3.31
C LEU A 40 -31.49 2.07 3.47
N THR A 41 -31.23 2.56 4.69
CA THR A 41 -30.94 3.99 4.92
C THR A 41 -29.68 4.43 4.20
N SER A 42 -28.57 3.69 4.34
CA SER A 42 -27.33 3.99 3.62
C SER A 42 -27.50 3.83 2.11
N GLY A 43 -28.18 2.77 1.66
CA GLY A 43 -28.49 2.49 0.26
C GLY A 43 -29.28 3.62 -0.42
N HIS A 44 -30.39 4.05 0.18
CA HIS A 44 -31.24 5.10 -0.37
C HIS A 44 -30.54 6.46 -0.35
N LEU A 45 -29.82 6.79 0.73
CA LEU A 45 -29.08 8.05 0.81
C LEU A 45 -28.07 8.18 -0.34
N VAL A 46 -27.20 7.18 -0.51
CA VAL A 46 -26.19 7.20 -1.58
C VAL A 46 -26.86 7.16 -2.95
N SER A 47 -27.96 6.40 -3.12
CA SER A 47 -28.71 6.35 -4.38
C SER A 47 -29.33 7.69 -4.77
N ILE A 48 -29.89 8.43 -3.81
CA ILE A 48 -30.48 9.77 -4.05
C ILE A 48 -29.38 10.76 -4.44
N LEU A 49 -28.24 10.75 -3.73
CA LEU A 49 -27.09 11.60 -4.07
C LEU A 49 -26.54 11.26 -5.46
N ALA A 50 -26.50 9.97 -5.79
CA ALA A 50 -26.05 9.46 -7.07
C ALA A 50 -26.94 9.90 -8.25
N GLN A 51 -28.26 9.89 -8.08
CA GLN A 51 -29.23 10.30 -9.12
C GLN A 51 -29.05 11.76 -9.56
N HIS A 52 -28.58 12.64 -8.68
CA HIS A 52 -28.44 14.07 -8.96
C HIS A 52 -27.08 14.43 -9.60
N GLY A 53 -26.19 13.45 -9.79
CA GLY A 53 -24.93 13.58 -10.54
C GLY A 53 -23.82 14.42 -9.87
N SER A 54 -24.19 15.39 -9.03
CA SER A 54 -23.31 16.25 -8.25
C SER A 54 -23.96 16.59 -6.90
N LEU A 55 -23.13 16.77 -5.86
CA LEU A 55 -23.58 17.24 -4.55
C LEU A 55 -24.21 18.63 -4.59
N SER A 56 -23.84 19.48 -5.57
CA SER A 56 -24.43 20.80 -5.78
C SER A 56 -25.92 20.73 -6.16
N ASN A 57 -26.32 19.66 -6.85
CA ASN A 57 -27.66 19.46 -7.37
C ASN A 57 -28.49 18.54 -6.47
N ALA A 58 -27.86 17.92 -5.48
CA ALA A 58 -28.51 16.99 -4.57
C ALA A 58 -29.40 17.72 -3.55
N PRO A 59 -30.52 17.12 -3.12
CA PRO A 59 -31.47 17.71 -2.18
C PRO A 59 -30.96 17.64 -0.72
N LEU A 60 -29.73 18.12 -0.45
CA LEU A 60 -29.06 18.01 0.85
C LEU A 60 -29.84 18.67 1.98
N SER A 61 -30.51 19.80 1.72
CA SER A 61 -31.37 20.46 2.73
C SER A 61 -32.61 19.63 3.08
N LEU A 62 -33.23 18.98 2.09
CA LEU A 62 -34.39 18.11 2.32
C LEU A 62 -33.98 16.86 3.10
N LEU A 63 -32.85 16.25 2.75
CA LEU A 63 -32.29 15.10 3.48
C LEU A 63 -31.94 15.48 4.93
N SER A 64 -31.29 16.63 5.13
CA SER A 64 -30.99 17.17 6.46
C SER A 64 -32.26 17.42 7.29
N ASN A 65 -33.31 17.96 6.68
CA ASN A 65 -34.60 18.16 7.34
C ASN A 65 -35.26 16.84 7.73
N ILE A 66 -35.24 15.81 6.86
CA ILE A 66 -35.77 14.48 7.16
C ILE A 66 -35.05 13.88 8.37
N VAL A 67 -33.72 13.92 8.39
CA VAL A 67 -32.92 13.43 9.53
C VAL A 67 -33.23 14.24 10.79
N HIS A 68 -33.33 15.57 10.69
CA HIS A 68 -33.68 16.41 11.84
C HIS A 68 -35.08 16.08 12.41
N THR A 69 -36.09 15.90 11.56
CA THR A 69 -37.43 15.49 11.98
C THR A 69 -37.43 14.10 12.61
N PHE A 70 -36.67 13.16 12.07
CA PHE A 70 -36.49 11.84 12.66
C PHE A 70 -35.87 11.95 14.07
N LEU A 71 -34.78 12.68 14.22
CA LEU A 71 -34.09 12.86 15.50
C LEU A 71 -34.97 13.55 16.58
N LEU A 72 -35.92 14.41 16.18
CA LEU A 72 -36.92 14.99 17.11
C LEU A 72 -37.92 13.97 17.65
N THR A 73 -38.12 12.85 16.95
CA THR A 73 -39.13 11.83 17.28
C THR A 73 -38.57 10.62 18.03
N VAL A 74 -37.25 10.54 18.21
CA VAL A 74 -36.56 9.39 18.82
C VAL A 74 -35.73 9.81 20.03
N PRO A 75 -35.58 8.95 21.06
CA PRO A 75 -34.70 9.25 22.18
C PRO A 75 -33.22 9.29 21.73
N LEU A 76 -32.47 10.25 22.26
CA LEU A 76 -31.01 10.36 22.06
C LEU A 76 -30.27 9.34 22.95
N ASP A 77 -30.44 8.05 22.67
CA ASP A 77 -29.88 6.94 23.44
C ASP A 77 -28.79 6.17 22.67
N HIS A 78 -28.15 5.20 23.34
CA HIS A 78 -27.08 4.39 22.75
C HIS A 78 -27.52 3.70 21.45
N ARG A 79 -28.79 3.32 21.32
CA ARG A 79 -29.32 2.62 20.14
C ARG A 79 -29.35 3.53 18.93
N LEU A 80 -29.70 4.81 19.11
CA LEU A 80 -29.62 5.80 18.04
C LEU A 80 -28.17 6.04 17.60
N TYR A 81 -27.25 6.20 18.54
CA TYR A 81 -25.83 6.43 18.23
C TYR A 81 -25.22 5.24 17.49
N ASP A 82 -25.53 4.02 17.92
CA ASP A 82 -25.08 2.77 17.28
C ASP A 82 -25.60 2.66 15.83
N PHE A 83 -26.88 2.98 15.64
CA PHE A 83 -27.50 3.05 14.32
C PHE A 83 -26.81 4.05 13.39
N LEU A 84 -26.57 5.28 13.85
CA LEU A 84 -25.89 6.32 13.07
C LEU A 84 -24.46 5.91 12.70
N ILE A 85 -23.74 5.31 13.64
CA ILE A 85 -22.38 4.84 13.40
C ILE A 85 -22.38 3.75 12.31
N HIS A 86 -23.28 2.79 12.39
CA HIS A 86 -23.37 1.73 11.38
C HIS A 86 -23.79 2.24 9.99
N ILE A 87 -24.48 3.38 9.90
CA ILE A 87 -24.72 4.10 8.64
C ILE A 87 -23.40 4.68 8.13
N PHE A 88 -22.63 5.37 8.98
CA PHE A 88 -21.37 6.00 8.60
C PHE A 88 -20.37 4.97 8.06
N LEU A 89 -20.29 3.79 8.68
CA LEU A 89 -19.38 2.72 8.24
C LEU A 89 -19.71 2.15 6.84
N ARG A 90 -20.95 2.30 6.38
CA ARG A 90 -21.46 1.79 5.10
C ARG A 90 -21.47 2.82 3.98
N ILE A 91 -21.17 4.09 4.26
CA ILE A 91 -21.06 5.12 3.23
C ILE A 91 -19.58 5.31 2.88
N PRO A 92 -19.20 5.36 1.59
CA PRO A 92 -17.80 5.58 1.21
C PRO A 92 -17.25 6.87 1.80
N PHE A 93 -16.02 6.80 2.31
CA PHE A 93 -15.41 7.86 3.12
C PHE A 93 -15.48 9.26 2.49
N LEU A 94 -15.10 9.40 1.21
CA LEU A 94 -15.12 10.68 0.50
C LEU A 94 -16.53 11.27 0.34
N LEU A 95 -17.54 10.40 0.20
CA LEU A 95 -18.92 10.85 0.14
C LEU A 95 -19.41 11.23 1.53
N LEU A 96 -19.12 10.40 2.53
CA LEU A 96 -19.48 10.66 3.92
C LEU A 96 -18.89 11.99 4.40
N SER A 97 -17.59 12.21 4.19
CA SER A 97 -16.89 13.43 4.62
C SER A 97 -17.50 14.71 4.02
N SER A 98 -18.07 14.63 2.82
CA SER A 98 -18.74 15.74 2.16
C SER A 98 -20.18 16.02 2.64
N ILE A 99 -20.86 15.04 3.24
CA ILE A 99 -22.28 15.15 3.61
C ILE A 99 -22.56 15.06 5.12
N ILE A 100 -21.63 14.47 5.89
CA ILE A 100 -21.86 14.08 7.28
C ILE A 100 -22.19 15.27 8.18
N GLU A 101 -21.49 16.39 7.98
CA GLU A 101 -21.69 17.59 8.79
C GLU A 101 -23.08 18.17 8.57
N ARG A 102 -23.52 18.28 7.31
CA ARG A 102 -24.81 18.90 6.93
C ARG A 102 -26.02 18.00 7.19
N ILE A 103 -25.91 16.70 6.92
CA ILE A 103 -27.05 15.77 7.00
C ILE A 103 -27.22 15.20 8.40
N PHE A 104 -26.14 14.90 9.13
CA PHE A 104 -26.21 14.19 10.40
C PHE A 104 -25.76 15.03 11.60
N LEU A 105 -24.55 15.59 11.57
CA LEU A 105 -23.97 16.22 12.76
C LEU A 105 -24.66 17.54 13.13
N GLN A 106 -24.94 18.42 12.17
CA GLN A 106 -25.63 19.69 12.42
C GLN A 106 -27.02 19.48 13.05
N PRO A 107 -27.90 18.61 12.52
CA PRO A 107 -29.15 18.24 13.20
C PRO A 107 -28.98 17.67 14.60
N LEU A 108 -27.96 16.82 14.80
CA LEU A 108 -27.70 16.18 16.10
C LEU A 108 -27.18 17.20 17.14
N ILE A 109 -26.27 18.10 16.75
CA ILE A 109 -25.75 19.18 17.60
C ILE A 109 -26.88 20.10 18.06
N LYS A 110 -27.82 20.45 17.17
CA LYS A 110 -28.97 21.30 17.51
C LYS A 110 -29.87 20.69 18.58
N LEU A 111 -29.94 19.36 18.68
CA LEU A 111 -30.77 18.65 19.65
C LEU A 111 -30.02 18.32 20.94
N GLU A 112 -28.76 17.90 20.84
CA GLU A 112 -27.87 17.64 21.97
C GLU A 112 -27.53 18.92 22.76
N GLY A 113 -27.52 20.08 22.08
CA GLY A 113 -27.16 21.38 22.64
C GLY A 113 -25.66 21.57 22.88
N SER A 114 -24.85 20.51 22.75
CA SER A 114 -23.39 20.55 22.91
C SER A 114 -22.70 19.70 21.86
N GLN A 115 -21.82 20.34 21.08
CA GLN A 115 -20.98 19.65 20.11
C GLN A 115 -20.00 18.68 20.80
N MET A 116 -19.53 19.01 22.01
CA MET A 116 -18.60 18.16 22.76
C MET A 116 -19.27 16.88 23.25
N LYS A 117 -20.51 16.98 23.75
CA LYS A 117 -21.30 15.85 24.24
C LYS A 117 -21.62 14.85 23.13
N MET A 118 -22.02 15.35 21.95
CA MET A 118 -22.26 14.54 20.76
C MET A 118 -21.00 13.78 20.32
N ARG A 119 -19.84 14.45 20.31
CA ARG A 119 -18.54 13.82 19.97
C ARG A 119 -18.15 12.73 20.97
N GLU A 120 -18.39 12.96 22.26
CA GLU A 120 -18.11 12.00 23.33
C GLU A 120 -19.02 10.76 23.21
N LEU A 121 -20.32 10.96 22.98
CA LEU A 121 -21.29 9.88 22.84
C LEU A 121 -21.01 9.02 21.60
N LEU A 122 -20.75 9.63 20.44
CA LEU A 122 -20.32 8.90 19.24
C LEU A 122 -19.05 8.10 19.51
N TRP A 123 -18.05 8.71 20.16
CA TRP A 123 -16.80 8.01 20.46
C TRP A 123 -16.98 6.85 21.43
N LYS A 124 -17.88 6.99 22.40
CA LYS A 124 -18.17 5.98 23.43
C LYS A 124 -18.97 4.80 22.89
N THR A 125 -19.86 5.04 21.92
CA THR A 125 -20.70 3.99 21.32
C THR A 125 -19.94 3.12 20.31
N ILE A 126 -18.78 3.56 19.82
CA ILE A 126 -17.93 2.73 18.97
C ILE A 126 -17.45 1.48 19.71
N ASP A 127 -17.59 0.32 19.06
CA ASP A 127 -16.96 -0.91 19.53
C ASP A 127 -15.43 -0.76 19.47
N LYS A 128 -14.80 -0.73 20.65
CA LYS A 128 -13.35 -0.61 20.79
C LYS A 128 -12.60 -1.92 20.50
N GLN A 129 -13.33 -3.01 20.22
CA GLN A 129 -12.77 -4.30 19.80
C GLN A 129 -12.72 -4.43 18.27
N ASP A 130 -13.43 -3.58 17.51
CA ASP A 130 -13.39 -3.56 16.04
C ASP A 130 -12.34 -2.54 15.54
N PRO A 131 -11.16 -3.01 15.07
CA PRO A 131 -10.09 -2.13 14.59
C PRO A 131 -10.48 -1.34 13.33
N ASN A 132 -11.34 -1.87 12.47
CA ASN A 132 -11.79 -1.18 11.25
C ASN A 132 -12.71 -0.01 11.58
N MET A 133 -13.59 -0.21 12.55
CA MET A 133 -14.49 0.82 13.07
C MET A 133 -13.71 1.95 13.75
N ILE A 134 -12.73 1.61 14.59
CA ILE A 134 -11.84 2.59 15.23
C ILE A 134 -11.08 3.40 14.16
N LEU A 135 -10.51 2.73 13.16
CA LEU A 135 -9.75 3.38 12.09
C LEU A 135 -10.60 4.38 11.30
N LYS A 136 -11.78 3.95 10.82
CA LYS A 136 -12.71 4.80 10.06
C LYS A 136 -13.13 6.03 10.87
N PHE A 137 -13.36 5.89 12.17
CA PHE A 137 -13.73 7.02 13.01
C PHE A 137 -12.57 7.95 13.32
N ILE A 138 -11.33 7.46 13.48
CA ILE A 138 -10.16 8.34 13.64
C ILE A 138 -9.96 9.17 12.37
N GLN A 139 -10.01 8.55 11.18
CA GLN A 139 -9.91 9.26 9.90
C GLN A 139 -11.01 10.31 9.74
N LEU A 140 -12.24 9.97 10.13
CA LEU A 140 -13.37 10.90 10.13
C LEU A 140 -13.15 12.05 11.13
N GLY A 141 -12.58 11.75 12.30
CA GLY A 141 -12.22 12.72 13.31
C GLY A 141 -11.16 13.70 12.83
N GLU A 142 -10.09 13.22 12.20
CA GLU A 142 -9.05 14.06 11.59
C GLU A 142 -9.64 15.00 10.53
N TYR A 143 -10.49 14.48 9.65
CA TYR A 143 -11.16 15.29 8.63
C TYR A 143 -12.05 16.38 9.25
N LEU A 144 -12.78 16.06 10.32
CA LEU A 144 -13.67 16.99 11.02
C LEU A 144 -12.96 17.88 12.06
N GLY A 145 -11.66 17.70 12.28
CA GLY A 145 -10.88 18.41 13.30
C GLY A 145 -11.19 17.99 14.75
N PHE A 146 -11.64 16.74 14.96
CA PHE A 146 -11.97 16.19 16.28
C PHE A 146 -10.74 15.50 16.88
N THR A 147 -9.92 16.26 17.59
CA THR A 147 -8.69 15.77 18.27
C THR A 147 -8.96 14.77 19.41
N GLU A 148 -10.22 14.61 19.79
CA GLU A 148 -10.68 13.79 20.91
C GLU A 148 -10.77 12.30 20.54
N TRP A 149 -10.91 12.00 19.24
CA TRP A 149 -11.04 10.65 18.70
C TRP A 149 -9.64 10.08 18.43
N SER A 150 -8.97 9.60 19.49
CA SER A 150 -7.59 9.11 19.42
C SER A 150 -7.41 7.73 20.06
N ILE A 151 -6.47 6.96 19.52
CA ILE A 151 -6.07 5.64 20.04
C ILE A 151 -5.51 5.78 21.47
N GLU A 152 -4.82 6.89 21.76
CA GLU A 152 -4.20 7.17 23.06
C GLU A 152 -5.22 7.29 24.21
N LYS A 153 -6.49 7.56 23.91
CA LYS A 153 -7.58 7.61 24.90
C LYS A 153 -8.30 6.27 25.10
N ILE A 154 -7.91 5.21 24.39
CA ILE A 154 -8.46 3.86 24.58
C ILE A 154 -7.71 3.21 25.75
N LYS A 155 -8.33 3.20 26.94
CA LYS A 155 -7.81 2.44 28.09
C LYS A 155 -7.89 0.94 27.78
N ILE A 156 -6.81 0.37 27.27
CA ILE A 156 -6.58 -1.07 27.28
C ILE A 156 -5.87 -1.38 28.61
N GLU A 157 -6.50 -2.16 29.49
CA GLU A 157 -5.83 -2.63 30.70
C GLU A 157 -4.65 -3.55 30.31
N PRO A 158 -3.42 -3.28 30.80
CA PRO A 158 -2.27 -4.07 30.44
C PRO A 158 -2.19 -5.36 31.28
N ILE A 159 -2.00 -6.49 30.61
CA ILE A 159 -1.61 -7.76 31.22
C ILE A 159 -0.16 -7.63 31.73
N ILE A 160 -0.06 -7.60 33.07
CA ILE A 160 1.02 -8.05 33.97
C ILE A 160 2.48 -7.88 33.47
N LYS A 161 3.15 -6.90 34.09
CA LYS A 161 4.62 -6.77 34.18
C LYS A 161 5.22 -7.97 34.93
N ILE A 162 6.17 -8.67 34.32
CA ILE A 162 7.10 -9.55 35.05
C ILE A 162 8.21 -8.68 35.66
N GLN A 163 8.46 -8.94 36.94
CA GLN A 163 9.31 -8.17 37.84
C GLN A 163 10.80 -8.31 37.51
N GLN A 164 11.50 -7.21 37.75
CA GLN A 164 12.95 -7.10 37.79
C GLN A 164 13.51 -7.88 38.98
N GLU A 165 14.55 -8.69 38.75
CA GLU A 165 15.50 -9.04 39.80
C GLU A 165 16.85 -8.38 39.53
N LYS A 166 17.38 -7.82 40.62
CA LYS A 166 18.64 -7.09 40.75
C LYS A 166 19.81 -8.06 40.67
N HIS A 167 20.88 -7.69 39.98
CA HIS A 167 22.23 -8.08 40.39
C HIS A 167 23.23 -6.92 40.29
N VAL A 168 24.11 -6.91 41.27
CA VAL A 168 24.96 -5.83 41.76
C VAL A 168 26.40 -6.01 41.23
N SER A 169 26.99 -4.89 40.78
CA SER A 169 28.41 -4.47 40.69
C SER A 169 29.53 -5.46 40.32
N VAL A 170 30.51 -5.03 39.50
CA VAL A 170 31.95 -4.87 39.86
C VAL A 170 32.62 -3.92 38.83
N SER A 171 33.67 -3.24 39.28
CA SER A 171 34.33 -2.08 38.68
C SER A 171 35.82 -2.33 38.30
N VAL A 172 36.30 -1.53 37.33
CA VAL A 172 37.69 -1.04 36.98
C VAL A 172 38.71 -2.05 36.38
N PRO A 173 39.75 -1.66 35.56
CA PRO A 173 40.23 -0.30 35.20
C PRO A 173 40.58 0.01 33.72
N ASN A 174 40.79 1.33 33.51
CA ASN A 174 41.34 2.06 32.36
C ASN A 174 42.63 1.50 31.73
N VAL A 175 42.79 1.77 30.42
CA VAL A 175 44.10 2.06 29.79
C VAL A 175 43.97 3.30 28.89
N ILE A 176 44.97 4.19 29.00
CA ILE A 176 45.12 5.49 28.34
C ILE A 176 45.94 5.32 27.03
N VAL A 177 45.37 5.77 25.89
CA VAL A 177 45.85 6.64 24.75
C VAL A 177 47.37 6.66 24.38
N PRO A 178 47.88 7.13 23.20
CA PRO A 178 47.35 7.48 21.85
C PRO A 178 48.18 6.93 20.65
N GLU A 179 47.75 7.14 19.38
CA GLU A 179 48.62 7.81 18.38
C GLU A 179 47.93 8.18 17.05
N LEU A 180 48.23 9.40 16.61
CA LEU A 180 47.94 10.02 15.32
C LEU A 180 49.16 9.82 14.40
N VAL A 181 49.00 9.23 13.20
CA VAL A 181 49.95 9.51 12.09
C VAL A 181 49.25 9.54 10.72
N SER A 182 49.10 10.77 10.25
CA SER A 182 49.38 11.28 8.89
C SER A 182 48.38 11.11 7.73
N LYS A 183 48.06 12.30 7.20
CA LYS A 183 47.59 12.59 5.85
C LYS A 183 48.69 12.34 4.82
N MET A 184 48.37 11.80 3.64
CA MET A 184 48.18 12.59 2.40
C MET A 184 48.19 11.73 1.12
N LYS A 185 47.13 11.96 0.33
CA LYS A 185 47.08 12.03 -1.15
C LYS A 185 47.27 10.74 -1.96
N GLN A 186 46.15 10.28 -2.53
CA GLN A 186 45.99 10.35 -3.98
C GLN A 186 44.66 11.05 -4.33
N LYS A 187 44.77 12.09 -5.16
CA LYS A 187 43.67 12.76 -5.85
C LYS A 187 43.37 11.95 -7.11
N SER A 188 42.09 11.63 -7.32
CA SER A 188 41.28 11.97 -8.51
C SER A 188 40.33 10.85 -8.93
N SER A 189 39.08 11.26 -9.17
CA SER A 189 37.98 10.63 -9.93
C SER A 189 37.09 9.57 -9.28
N ALA A 190 35.79 9.90 -9.30
CA ALA A 190 34.57 9.09 -9.14
C ALA A 190 34.09 8.74 -7.72
N ASN A 191 32.79 8.99 -7.49
CA ASN A 191 32.04 8.80 -6.25
C ASN A 191 32.21 7.37 -5.70
N ASN A 192 32.65 7.24 -4.44
CA ASN A 192 32.62 5.97 -3.73
C ASN A 192 31.21 5.76 -3.12
N PRO A 193 30.50 4.67 -3.46
CA PRO A 193 29.16 4.36 -2.91
C PRO A 193 29.09 4.44 -1.39
N HIS A 194 30.12 4.01 -0.66
CA HIS A 194 30.16 4.08 0.80
C HIS A 194 30.11 5.53 1.32
N ASN A 195 30.92 6.41 0.72
CA ASN A 195 30.93 7.84 1.09
C ASN A 195 29.58 8.51 0.78
N PHE A 196 28.91 8.08 -0.29
CA PHE A 196 27.57 8.57 -0.62
C PHE A 196 26.54 8.19 0.46
N ILE A 197 26.57 6.94 0.95
CA ILE A 197 25.70 6.49 2.04
C ILE A 197 25.98 7.25 3.33
N GLU A 198 27.26 7.42 3.72
CA GLU A 198 27.62 8.22 4.89
C GLU A 198 27.17 9.69 4.77
N ARG A 199 27.21 10.25 3.56
CA ARG A 199 26.66 11.58 3.29
C ARG A 199 25.16 11.63 3.52
N ILE A 200 24.38 10.66 3.01
CA ILE A 200 22.94 10.57 3.27
C ILE A 200 22.66 10.49 4.78
N ARG A 201 23.37 9.61 5.50
CA ARG A 201 23.20 9.41 6.95
C ARG A 201 23.44 10.72 7.72
N ARG A 202 24.48 11.45 7.34
CA ARG A 202 24.83 12.71 8.00
C ARG A 202 23.90 13.86 7.64
N GLU A 203 23.69 14.11 6.34
CA GLU A 203 22.96 15.30 5.85
C GLU A 203 21.45 15.17 6.04
N LYS A 204 20.90 13.98 5.83
CA LYS A 204 19.44 13.75 5.84
C LYS A 204 18.93 13.30 7.21
N PHE A 205 19.71 12.48 7.91
CA PHE A 205 19.30 11.87 9.18
C PHE A 205 20.04 12.43 10.39
N GLY A 206 21.00 13.33 10.18
CA GLY A 206 21.76 13.98 11.25
C GLY A 206 22.70 13.05 12.01
N ILE A 207 23.00 11.86 11.46
CA ILE A 207 23.87 10.88 12.12
C ILE A 207 25.31 11.42 12.17
N GLY A 208 25.92 11.43 13.36
CA GLY A 208 27.27 11.95 13.57
C GLY A 208 27.35 13.48 13.69
N LEU A 209 26.22 14.20 13.75
CA LEU A 209 26.19 15.62 14.12
C LEU A 209 26.00 15.76 15.63
N THR A 210 26.80 16.63 16.27
CA THR A 210 26.56 17.06 17.65
C THR A 210 25.50 18.15 17.65
N LEU A 211 24.25 17.76 17.88
CA LEU A 211 23.11 18.66 18.06
C LEU A 211 23.00 19.10 19.53
N SER A 212 22.35 20.24 19.80
CA SER A 212 21.98 20.60 21.17
C SER A 212 20.91 19.63 21.70
N ASN A 213 20.81 19.50 23.03
CA ASN A 213 19.87 18.56 23.67
C ASN A 213 18.40 18.80 23.23
N GLU A 214 18.00 20.05 23.02
CA GLU A 214 16.65 20.42 22.56
C GLU A 214 16.41 20.00 21.10
N SER A 215 17.37 20.25 20.20
CA SER A 215 17.27 19.86 18.80
C SER A 215 17.31 18.35 18.59
N GLN A 216 18.08 17.63 19.43
CA GLN A 216 18.10 16.17 19.43
C GLN A 216 16.73 15.60 19.83
N SER A 217 16.13 16.10 20.93
CA SER A 217 14.82 15.66 21.40
C SER A 217 13.71 15.89 20.35
N LEU A 218 13.70 17.05 19.68
CA LEU A 218 12.72 17.35 18.63
C LEU A 218 12.91 16.45 17.41
N THR A 219 14.16 16.21 17.01
CA THR A 219 14.49 15.33 15.89
C THR A 219 14.06 13.89 16.18
N ASP A 220 14.27 13.40 17.40
CA ASP A 220 13.90 12.04 17.79
C ASP A 220 12.36 11.88 17.87
N GLN A 221 11.63 12.92 18.29
CA GLN A 221 10.16 12.93 18.23
C GLN A 221 9.63 12.89 16.79
N LEU A 222 10.19 13.69 15.89
CA LEU A 222 9.80 13.69 14.47
C LEU A 222 10.14 12.35 13.79
N LYS A 223 11.33 11.80 14.06
CA LYS A 223 11.74 10.48 13.60
C LYS A 223 10.78 9.39 14.09
N SER A 224 10.39 9.44 15.37
CA SER A 224 9.39 8.55 15.97
C SER A 224 8.01 8.63 15.30
N LEU A 225 7.52 9.84 15.03
CA LEU A 225 6.26 10.05 14.31
C LEU A 225 6.31 9.44 12.91
N VAL A 226 7.36 9.76 12.16
CA VAL A 226 7.56 9.27 10.79
C VAL A 226 7.64 7.74 10.75
N GLY A 227 8.39 7.14 11.66
CA GLY A 227 8.54 5.68 11.69
C GLY A 227 7.26 4.94 12.04
N ARG A 228 6.48 5.45 13.01
CA ARG A 228 5.18 4.88 13.33
C ARG A 228 4.23 4.95 12.13
N SER A 229 4.24 6.06 11.38
CA SER A 229 3.47 6.19 10.15
C SER A 229 3.93 5.22 9.06
N LEU A 230 5.24 5.01 8.90
CA LEU A 230 5.78 4.06 7.92
C LEU A 230 5.46 2.61 8.27
N GLU A 231 5.63 2.22 9.54
CA GLU A 231 5.26 0.89 10.04
C GLU A 231 3.78 0.63 9.80
N ARG A 232 2.94 1.61 10.12
CA ARG A 232 1.49 1.54 9.94
C ARG A 232 1.10 1.47 8.46
N LEU A 233 1.65 2.33 7.60
CA LEU A 233 1.43 2.28 6.15
C LEU A 233 1.88 0.93 5.56
N SER A 234 3.02 0.41 6.00
CA SER A 234 3.53 -0.89 5.57
C SER A 234 2.65 -2.06 6.02
N LYS A 235 1.87 -1.93 7.09
CA LYS A 235 0.95 -2.97 7.58
C LYS A 235 -0.47 -2.79 7.03
N GLU A 236 -0.96 -1.55 6.91
CA GLU A 236 -2.34 -1.23 6.52
C GLU A 236 -2.56 -1.23 5.00
N LEU A 237 -1.58 -0.85 4.19
CA LEU A 237 -1.73 -0.86 2.72
C LEU A 237 -1.63 -2.26 2.10
N TYR A 238 -1.10 -3.24 2.84
CA TYR A 238 -0.64 -4.51 2.27
C TYR A 238 -1.20 -5.70 3.07
N ASN A 239 -2.53 -5.87 3.01
CA ASN A 239 -3.28 -6.92 3.72
C ASN A 239 -3.14 -8.33 3.12
N THR A 240 -2.25 -8.53 2.14
CA THR A 240 -1.95 -9.84 1.55
C THR A 240 -0.46 -10.10 1.54
N ASP A 241 -0.07 -11.31 1.95
CA ASP A 241 1.33 -11.71 2.09
C ASP A 241 2.11 -11.71 0.75
N MET A 242 1.43 -11.58 -0.39
CA MET A 242 2.04 -11.54 -1.74
C MET A 242 2.21 -10.13 -2.31
N HIS A 243 1.74 -9.08 -1.65
CA HIS A 243 1.79 -7.72 -2.20
C HIS A 243 3.23 -7.24 -2.44
N PHE A 244 4.16 -7.62 -1.57
CA PHE A 244 5.57 -7.25 -1.74
C PHE A 244 6.18 -7.85 -3.02
N VAL A 245 5.70 -9.02 -3.45
CA VAL A 245 6.17 -9.67 -4.68
C VAL A 245 5.76 -8.84 -5.90
N LEU A 246 4.49 -8.41 -5.95
CA LEU A 246 3.99 -7.56 -7.04
C LEU A 246 4.73 -6.22 -7.10
N GLU A 247 5.04 -5.61 -5.95
CA GLU A 247 5.82 -4.38 -5.86
C GLU A 247 7.26 -4.57 -6.38
N LEU A 248 7.90 -5.69 -6.05
CA LEU A 248 9.24 -6.01 -6.58
C LEU A 248 9.21 -6.29 -8.09
N ILE A 249 8.17 -6.96 -8.59
CA ILE A 249 7.96 -7.15 -10.04
C ILE A 249 7.77 -5.82 -10.74
N GLN A 250 6.97 -4.91 -10.19
CA GLN A 250 6.77 -3.57 -10.75
C GLN A 250 8.06 -2.73 -10.72
N ASN A 251 8.83 -2.81 -9.64
CA ASN A 251 10.14 -2.15 -9.58
C ASN A 251 11.09 -2.67 -10.66
N ALA A 252 11.13 -4.00 -10.87
CA ALA A 252 11.87 -4.58 -11.97
C ALA A 252 11.32 -4.13 -13.34
N ASP A 253 10.01 -4.08 -13.53
CA ASP A 253 9.40 -3.66 -14.80
C ASP A 253 9.75 -2.20 -15.17
N ASP A 254 9.96 -1.34 -14.17
CA ASP A 254 10.33 0.06 -14.37
C ASP A 254 11.84 0.28 -14.63
N ASN A 255 12.67 -0.73 -14.37
CA ASN A 255 14.13 -0.66 -14.51
C ASN A 255 14.58 -0.62 -15.99
N GLN A 256 15.86 -0.30 -16.18
CA GLN A 256 16.52 -0.27 -17.49
C GLN A 256 17.43 -1.49 -17.64
N TYR A 257 17.59 -2.00 -18.87
CA TYR A 257 18.26 -3.26 -19.13
C TYR A 257 19.12 -3.19 -20.40
N HIS A 258 20.27 -3.88 -20.40
CA HIS A 258 21.12 -4.06 -21.59
C HIS A 258 20.76 -5.33 -22.38
N SER A 259 20.15 -6.31 -21.71
CA SER A 259 19.78 -7.62 -22.25
C SER A 259 18.29 -7.89 -22.01
N LYS A 260 17.81 -9.10 -22.35
CA LYS A 260 16.43 -9.53 -22.08
C LYS A 260 16.05 -9.26 -20.60
N PRO A 261 15.10 -8.35 -20.32
CA PRO A 261 14.71 -8.00 -18.96
C PRO A 261 14.17 -9.20 -18.19
N SER A 262 14.85 -9.56 -17.11
CA SER A 262 14.59 -10.80 -16.39
C SER A 262 14.64 -10.57 -14.87
N LEU A 263 13.80 -11.28 -14.14
CA LEU A 263 13.72 -11.25 -12.68
C LEU A 263 13.73 -12.69 -12.15
N VAL A 264 14.49 -12.95 -11.09
CA VAL A 264 14.53 -14.26 -10.45
C VAL A 264 14.20 -14.11 -8.98
N PHE A 265 13.18 -14.84 -8.52
CA PHE A 265 12.92 -15.08 -7.11
C PHE A 265 13.57 -16.39 -6.72
N VAL A 266 14.43 -16.37 -5.71
CA VAL A 266 15.07 -17.55 -5.12
C VAL A 266 14.57 -17.68 -3.70
N ILE A 267 13.91 -18.79 -3.41
CA ILE A 267 13.33 -19.11 -2.11
C ILE A 267 14.29 -20.07 -1.40
N ASP A 268 14.91 -19.57 -0.32
CA ASP A 268 15.74 -20.35 0.59
C ASP A 268 14.99 -20.62 1.90
N SER A 269 15.60 -21.38 2.82
CA SER A 269 14.98 -21.75 4.10
C SER A 269 14.63 -20.55 4.98
N ASN A 270 15.50 -19.54 5.00
CA ASN A 270 15.40 -18.40 5.91
C ASN A 270 15.44 -17.05 5.18
N SER A 271 15.43 -17.04 3.84
CA SER A 271 15.52 -15.80 3.07
C SER A 271 14.85 -15.94 1.70
N ILE A 272 14.39 -14.81 1.18
CA ILE A 272 14.00 -14.68 -0.23
C ILE A 272 15.01 -13.76 -0.90
N ASN A 273 15.68 -14.25 -1.94
CA ASN A 273 16.62 -13.47 -2.74
C ASN A 273 15.96 -13.10 -4.07
N VAL A 274 16.07 -11.84 -4.47
CA VAL A 274 15.50 -11.33 -5.71
C VAL A 274 16.62 -10.76 -6.58
N TYR A 275 16.81 -11.35 -7.75
CA TYR A 275 17.85 -10.96 -8.70
C TYR A 275 17.26 -10.29 -9.91
N ASN A 276 17.80 -9.13 -10.28
CA ASN A 276 17.38 -8.39 -11.47
C ASN A 276 18.60 -7.99 -12.33
N ASN A 277 18.54 -8.28 -13.63
CA ASN A 277 19.64 -8.06 -14.58
C ASN A 277 19.63 -6.65 -15.18
N GLU A 278 19.10 -5.70 -14.43
CA GLU A 278 19.05 -4.29 -14.81
C GLU A 278 20.46 -3.66 -14.89
N ILE A 279 20.51 -2.38 -15.27
CA ILE A 279 21.74 -1.59 -15.26
C ILE A 279 22.29 -1.31 -13.85
N GLY A 280 21.48 -1.56 -12.81
CA GLY A 280 21.81 -1.41 -11.40
C GLY A 280 21.55 0.00 -10.85
N PHE A 281 21.56 0.08 -9.52
CA PHE A 281 21.18 1.28 -8.78
C PHE A 281 22.18 2.42 -8.98
N GLN A 282 21.63 3.61 -9.11
CA GLN A 282 22.33 4.89 -9.12
C GLN A 282 22.08 5.66 -7.82
N GLU A 283 22.83 6.74 -7.57
CA GLU A 283 22.67 7.60 -6.39
C GLU A 283 21.23 8.06 -6.19
N ASP A 284 20.57 8.45 -7.29
CA ASP A 284 19.17 8.85 -7.32
C ASP A 284 18.25 7.74 -6.79
N ASN A 285 18.44 6.50 -7.22
CA ASN A 285 17.62 5.36 -6.77
C ASN A 285 17.75 5.14 -5.26
N ILE A 286 18.98 5.21 -4.74
CA ILE A 286 19.26 5.07 -3.31
C ILE A 286 18.63 6.23 -2.52
N GLN A 287 18.72 7.45 -3.04
CA GLN A 287 18.11 8.62 -2.44
C GLN A 287 16.59 8.46 -2.32
N ALA A 288 15.92 7.97 -3.37
CA ALA A 288 14.49 7.68 -3.33
C ALA A 288 14.12 6.57 -2.35
N LEU A 289 14.93 5.52 -2.22
CA LEU A 289 14.70 4.50 -1.19
C LEU A 289 14.78 5.09 0.23
N CYS A 290 15.56 6.14 0.43
CA CYS A 290 15.70 6.82 1.71
C CYS A 290 14.64 7.93 1.92
N ASP A 291 13.81 8.23 0.92
CA ASP A 291 12.76 9.26 0.98
C ASP A 291 11.38 8.64 1.28
N ILE A 292 10.47 9.47 1.78
CA ILE A 292 9.04 9.14 1.93
C ILE A 292 8.27 10.04 0.98
N GLY A 293 7.48 9.47 0.08
CA GLY A 293 6.63 10.28 -0.82
C GLY A 293 7.34 10.87 -2.04
N LYS A 294 8.66 10.69 -2.20
CA LYS A 294 9.42 11.10 -3.40
C LYS A 294 10.02 9.89 -4.09
N SER A 295 9.57 9.62 -5.31
CA SER A 295 10.12 8.61 -6.20
C SER A 295 11.01 9.24 -7.26
N THR A 296 12.04 8.52 -7.70
CA THR A 296 12.89 8.90 -8.85
C THR A 296 12.24 8.64 -10.20
N LYS A 297 11.10 7.94 -10.21
CA LYS A 297 10.29 7.75 -11.41
C LYS A 297 9.60 9.09 -11.68
N GLY A 298 10.09 9.82 -12.68
CA GLY A 298 9.58 11.15 -13.04
C GLY A 298 8.07 11.15 -13.30
N LYS A 299 7.43 12.33 -13.28
CA LYS A 299 6.00 12.48 -13.60
C LYS A 299 5.75 11.94 -15.01
N HIS A 300 5.27 10.71 -15.12
CA HIS A 300 4.93 10.12 -16.41
C HIS A 300 3.67 10.79 -16.95
N LYS A 301 3.69 11.24 -18.22
CA LYS A 301 2.49 11.74 -18.91
C LYS A 301 1.43 10.66 -19.14
N GLN A 302 1.79 9.39 -18.92
CA GLN A 302 0.97 8.19 -19.09
C GLN A 302 0.93 7.43 -17.76
N GLY A 303 -0.09 7.69 -16.95
CA GLY A 303 -0.37 6.94 -15.72
C GLY A 303 0.40 7.37 -14.46
N TYR A 304 -0.10 6.89 -13.32
CA TYR A 304 0.35 7.23 -11.95
C TYR A 304 1.37 6.22 -11.36
N ILE A 305 2.05 5.45 -12.19
CA ILE A 305 2.88 4.33 -11.71
C ILE A 305 4.11 4.87 -10.96
N GLY A 306 4.31 4.40 -9.72
CA GLY A 306 5.54 4.61 -8.96
C GLY A 306 5.69 5.95 -8.24
N GLN A 307 4.67 6.81 -8.14
CA GLN A 307 4.82 8.19 -7.65
C GLN A 307 5.00 8.34 -6.12
N LYS A 308 4.61 7.35 -5.30
CA LYS A 308 4.52 7.51 -3.83
C LYS A 308 5.78 7.14 -3.04
N GLY A 309 6.78 6.46 -3.63
CA GLY A 309 8.01 6.10 -2.93
C GLY A 309 7.84 5.14 -1.72
N ILE A 310 6.69 4.47 -1.59
CA ILE A 310 6.35 3.56 -0.48
C ILE A 310 6.35 2.07 -0.88
N GLY A 311 6.40 1.75 -2.16
CA GLY A 311 6.25 0.39 -2.68
C GLY A 311 7.30 -0.59 -2.16
N PHE A 312 8.57 -0.18 -2.15
CA PHE A 312 9.65 -0.98 -1.56
C PHE A 312 9.43 -1.27 -0.07
N LYS A 313 8.73 -0.41 0.67
CA LYS A 313 8.50 -0.63 2.11
C LYS A 313 7.59 -1.83 2.39
N SER A 314 6.85 -2.32 1.41
CA SER A 314 6.05 -3.55 1.54
C SER A 314 6.90 -4.78 1.92
N VAL A 315 8.20 -4.81 1.60
CA VAL A 315 9.10 -5.93 1.99
C VAL A 315 9.23 -6.07 3.51
N PHE A 316 8.95 -5.01 4.28
CA PHE A 316 9.00 -5.05 5.73
C PHE A 316 7.87 -5.88 6.38
N THR A 317 6.89 -6.31 5.59
CA THR A 317 5.88 -7.27 6.03
C THR A 317 6.49 -8.65 6.30
N VAL A 318 7.52 -9.03 5.54
CA VAL A 318 8.16 -10.37 5.59
C VAL A 318 9.60 -10.35 6.10
N CYS A 319 10.23 -9.18 6.17
CA CYS A 319 11.64 -9.01 6.53
C CYS A 319 11.85 -7.80 7.45
N ASP A 320 12.61 -7.90 8.54
CA ASP A 320 12.93 -6.72 9.39
C ASP A 320 14.20 -5.99 8.93
N ARG A 321 15.01 -6.64 8.08
CA ARG A 321 16.31 -6.15 7.65
C ARG A 321 16.57 -6.43 6.16
N PRO A 322 15.86 -5.78 5.22
CA PRO A 322 16.10 -5.98 3.80
C PRO A 322 17.48 -5.43 3.40
N GLU A 323 18.17 -6.18 2.55
CA GLU A 323 19.51 -5.87 2.05
C GLU A 323 19.48 -5.68 0.54
N ILE A 324 20.28 -4.73 0.03
CA ILE A 324 20.36 -4.37 -1.38
C ILE A 324 21.83 -4.32 -1.79
N TYR A 325 22.15 -5.08 -2.82
CA TYR A 325 23.47 -5.16 -3.43
C TYR A 325 23.33 -4.81 -4.91
N SER A 326 23.95 -3.71 -5.35
CA SER A 326 23.85 -3.29 -6.75
C SER A 326 24.92 -2.25 -7.09
N ASN A 327 25.65 -2.40 -8.19
CA ASN A 327 26.67 -1.44 -8.66
C ASN A 327 27.66 -0.95 -7.58
N GLY A 328 28.08 -1.85 -6.68
CA GLY A 328 29.00 -1.53 -5.59
C GLY A 328 28.34 -0.86 -4.37
N TYR A 329 27.02 -0.61 -4.39
CA TYR A 329 26.25 -0.40 -3.17
C TYR A 329 26.01 -1.72 -2.46
N GLN A 330 26.24 -1.74 -1.15
CA GLN A 330 25.89 -2.83 -0.24
C GLN A 330 25.25 -2.23 1.00
N ILE A 331 23.92 -2.11 0.98
CA ILE A 331 23.17 -1.40 2.02
C ILE A 331 22.07 -2.27 2.61
N CYS A 332 21.73 -2.02 3.86
CA CYS A 332 20.53 -2.56 4.48
C CYS A 332 19.70 -1.44 5.10
N PHE A 333 18.43 -1.72 5.29
CA PHE A 333 17.53 -0.96 6.15
C PHE A 333 17.16 -1.87 7.31
N ASP A 334 17.18 -1.38 8.56
CA ASP A 334 17.04 -2.23 9.73
C ASP A 334 16.06 -1.61 10.74
N VAL A 335 14.96 -2.29 11.01
CA VAL A 335 13.94 -1.87 11.99
C VAL A 335 14.53 -1.75 13.41
N ALA A 336 15.62 -2.46 13.72
CA ALA A 336 16.32 -2.34 15.01
C ALA A 336 16.91 -0.94 15.25
N ASN A 337 17.12 -0.14 14.20
CA ASN A 337 17.51 1.28 14.31
C ASN A 337 16.35 2.20 14.74
N GLY A 338 15.26 1.61 15.23
CA GLY A 338 14.08 2.32 15.68
C GLY A 338 13.22 2.82 14.54
N SER A 339 12.51 3.91 14.78
CA SER A 339 11.47 4.45 13.91
C SER A 339 11.95 4.80 12.49
N ILE A 340 13.20 5.23 12.31
CA ILE A 340 13.75 5.53 10.97
C ILE A 340 14.34 4.32 10.25
N GLY A 341 14.35 3.14 10.86
CA GLY A 341 14.94 1.93 10.31
C GLY A 341 14.47 1.58 8.90
N TYR A 342 13.23 1.94 8.56
CA TYR A 342 12.62 1.74 7.25
C TYR A 342 13.24 2.55 6.11
N ILE A 343 13.94 3.65 6.42
CA ILE A 343 14.48 4.62 5.44
C ILE A 343 15.92 5.01 5.69
N LEU A 344 16.50 4.60 6.82
CA LEU A 344 17.90 4.85 7.15
C LEU A 344 18.78 3.76 6.50
N PRO A 345 19.60 4.10 5.50
CA PRO A 345 20.52 3.13 4.92
C PRO A 345 21.72 2.93 5.85
N ASP A 346 22.06 1.68 6.10
CA ASP A 346 23.30 1.25 6.75
C ASP A 346 24.18 0.50 5.76
N TRP A 347 25.50 0.67 5.88
CA TRP A 347 26.46 -0.07 5.06
C TRP A 347 26.70 -1.47 5.61
N ILE A 348 26.63 -2.48 4.75
CA ILE A 348 26.93 -3.87 5.10
C ILE A 348 28.43 -4.08 4.97
N LYS A 349 29.09 -4.64 5.98
CA LYS A 349 30.55 -4.89 5.94
C LYS A 349 30.91 -6.17 5.18
N ASP A 350 30.14 -7.22 5.43
CA ASP A 350 30.36 -8.55 4.84
C ASP A 350 29.20 -8.91 3.92
N GLU A 351 29.45 -8.90 2.61
CA GLU A 351 28.48 -9.31 1.61
C GLU A 351 28.32 -10.84 1.61
N SER A 352 27.08 -11.31 1.77
CA SER A 352 26.75 -12.72 1.58
C SER A 352 26.73 -13.03 0.07
N LYS A 353 27.74 -13.68 -0.47
CA LYS A 353 27.78 -13.96 -1.92
C LYS A 353 26.94 -15.19 -2.27
N ASP A 354 26.02 -15.03 -3.22
CA ASP A 354 25.39 -16.16 -3.91
C ASP A 354 26.17 -16.43 -5.20
N MET A 355 26.85 -17.58 -5.25
CA MET A 355 27.70 -17.94 -6.38
C MET A 355 26.90 -18.27 -7.65
N GLU A 356 25.68 -18.78 -7.51
CA GLU A 356 24.84 -19.21 -8.64
C GLU A 356 24.36 -18.03 -9.49
N TYR A 357 24.07 -16.91 -8.84
CA TYR A 357 23.55 -15.69 -9.47
C TYR A 357 24.56 -14.53 -9.42
N SER A 358 25.84 -14.82 -9.27
CA SER A 358 26.92 -13.83 -9.13
C SER A 358 27.08 -12.86 -10.31
N ASN A 359 26.55 -13.22 -11.48
CA ASN A 359 26.55 -12.40 -12.69
C ASN A 359 25.37 -11.41 -12.78
N TRP A 360 24.47 -11.39 -11.80
CA TRP A 360 23.33 -10.49 -11.77
C TRP A 360 23.70 -9.15 -11.13
N THR A 361 23.26 -8.05 -11.75
CA THR A 361 23.65 -6.69 -11.34
C THR A 361 23.06 -6.29 -9.99
N THR A 362 21.77 -6.56 -9.77
CA THR A 362 21.06 -6.19 -8.55
C THR A 362 20.59 -7.45 -7.83
N ARG A 363 20.89 -7.54 -6.53
CA ARG A 363 20.34 -8.51 -5.59
C ARG A 363 19.66 -7.80 -4.42
N ILE A 364 18.41 -8.13 -4.18
CA ILE A 364 17.68 -7.76 -2.96
C ILE A 364 17.53 -9.02 -2.12
N CYS A 365 18.16 -9.05 -0.95
CA CYS A 365 18.04 -10.17 0.00
C CYS A 365 17.05 -9.79 1.10
N LEU A 366 16.08 -10.65 1.34
CA LEU A 366 15.05 -10.50 2.36
C LEU A 366 15.18 -11.63 3.39
N PRO A 367 16.00 -11.47 4.44
CA PRO A 367 16.00 -12.37 5.58
C PRO A 367 14.60 -12.43 6.20
N LEU A 368 14.00 -13.62 6.24
CA LEU A 368 12.66 -13.80 6.78
C LEU A 368 12.67 -13.59 8.31
N LYS A 369 11.60 -13.01 8.86
CA LYS A 369 11.48 -12.81 10.31
C LYS A 369 11.53 -14.15 11.04
N SER A 370 12.25 -14.20 12.16
CA SER A 370 12.38 -15.40 12.99
C SER A 370 11.01 -15.85 13.51
N GLU A 371 10.64 -17.08 13.19
CA GLU A 371 9.28 -17.58 13.37
C GLU A 371 9.00 -18.06 14.80
N ASN A 372 7.93 -17.55 15.41
CA ASN A 372 7.19 -18.33 16.39
C ASN A 372 6.46 -19.49 15.66
N GLU A 373 6.09 -20.60 16.32
CA GLU A 373 5.52 -21.78 15.63
C GLU A 373 4.30 -21.50 14.73
N MET A 374 3.54 -20.44 15.04
CA MET A 374 2.40 -19.97 14.23
C MET A 374 2.81 -19.25 12.92
N GLN A 375 4.05 -18.78 12.82
CA GLN A 375 4.63 -18.12 11.63
C GLN A 375 5.38 -19.11 10.71
N LYS A 376 5.79 -20.29 11.20
CA LYS A 376 6.27 -21.42 10.36
C LYS A 376 5.27 -21.88 9.31
N HIS A 377 3.99 -21.80 9.63
CA HIS A 377 2.92 -22.03 8.66
C HIS A 377 2.86 -20.93 7.60
N LYS A 378 3.34 -19.73 7.92
CA LYS A 378 3.34 -18.55 7.03
C LYS A 378 4.47 -18.60 6.00
N SER A 379 5.68 -19.05 6.32
CA SER A 379 6.75 -19.25 5.32
C SER A 379 6.45 -20.41 4.35
N ARG A 380 5.87 -21.50 4.85
CA ARG A 380 5.35 -22.57 3.99
C ARG A 380 4.20 -22.08 3.10
N SER A 381 3.26 -21.33 3.67
CA SER A 381 2.19 -20.68 2.90
C SER A 381 2.72 -19.71 1.85
N LEU A 382 3.77 -18.93 2.16
CA LEU A 382 4.44 -18.06 1.19
C LEU A 382 5.04 -18.87 0.03
N THR A 383 5.72 -19.98 0.33
CA THR A 383 6.31 -20.87 -0.68
C THR A 383 5.23 -21.46 -1.60
N GLU A 384 4.08 -21.85 -1.04
CA GLU A 384 2.92 -22.29 -1.81
C GLU A 384 2.29 -21.13 -2.61
N SER A 385 2.22 -19.93 -2.02
CA SER A 385 1.69 -18.71 -2.68
C SER A 385 2.56 -18.22 -3.83
N PHE A 386 3.87 -18.52 -3.85
CA PHE A 386 4.73 -18.23 -5.02
C PHE A 386 4.35 -19.09 -6.23
N ASN A 387 3.81 -20.30 -6.03
CA ASN A 387 3.26 -21.11 -7.12
C ASN A 387 1.97 -20.49 -7.70
N ASP A 388 1.27 -19.65 -6.93
CA ASP A 388 0.07 -18.93 -7.34
C ASP A 388 0.37 -17.64 -8.13
N ILE A 389 1.64 -17.32 -8.40
CA ILE A 389 1.98 -16.21 -9.30
C ILE A 389 1.48 -16.56 -10.69
N CYS A 390 0.32 -15.99 -11.04
CA CYS A 390 -0.30 -16.21 -12.34
C CYS A 390 0.63 -15.77 -13.47
N PRO A 391 0.97 -16.66 -14.43
CA PRO A 391 1.82 -16.34 -15.58
C PRO A 391 1.27 -15.19 -16.43
N SER A 392 -0.05 -14.98 -16.39
CA SER A 392 -0.77 -13.90 -17.05
C SER A 392 -0.35 -12.50 -16.58
N LEU A 393 0.31 -12.35 -15.43
CA LEU A 393 0.85 -11.07 -14.98
C LEU A 393 1.81 -10.46 -16.01
N LEU A 394 2.63 -11.29 -16.66
CA LEU A 394 3.59 -10.87 -17.68
C LEU A 394 2.92 -10.18 -18.89
N LEU A 395 1.63 -10.45 -19.17
CA LEU A 395 0.89 -9.87 -20.30
C LEU A 395 0.77 -8.34 -20.20
N PHE A 396 0.74 -7.82 -18.98
CA PHE A 396 0.48 -6.41 -18.71
C PHE A 396 1.72 -5.62 -18.29
N LEU A 397 2.84 -6.31 -18.08
CA LEU A 397 4.13 -5.66 -17.83
C LEU A 397 4.66 -4.98 -19.10
N ASN A 398 5.38 -3.88 -18.93
CA ASN A 398 5.87 -3.06 -20.04
C ASN A 398 7.22 -3.56 -20.57
N ARG A 399 8.18 -3.79 -19.67
CA ARG A 399 9.58 -4.10 -20.01
C ARG A 399 9.97 -5.52 -19.65
N LEU A 400 9.57 -6.01 -18.48
CA LEU A 400 9.97 -7.33 -17.98
C LEU A 400 9.50 -8.41 -18.97
N ARG A 401 10.39 -9.36 -19.28
CA ARG A 401 10.14 -10.44 -20.27
C ARG A 401 10.23 -11.83 -19.67
N SER A 402 10.92 -12.00 -18.55
CA SER A 402 11.01 -13.29 -17.87
C SER A 402 10.95 -13.12 -16.36
N ILE A 403 10.20 -14.01 -15.71
CA ILE A 403 10.19 -14.21 -14.27
C ILE A 403 10.56 -15.67 -14.01
N THR A 404 11.56 -15.91 -13.19
CA THR A 404 11.94 -17.24 -12.73
C THR A 404 11.65 -17.37 -11.25
N ILE A 405 11.05 -18.49 -10.85
CA ILE A 405 10.83 -18.86 -9.45
C ILE A 405 11.69 -20.10 -9.20
N HIS A 406 12.72 -19.96 -8.38
CA HIS A 406 13.63 -21.03 -8.00
C HIS A 406 13.44 -21.33 -6.52
N ASN A 407 12.81 -22.46 -6.21
CA ASN A 407 12.62 -22.95 -4.86
C ASN A 407 13.70 -23.97 -4.52
N ARG A 408 14.73 -23.55 -3.80
CA ARG A 408 15.85 -24.41 -3.38
C ARG A 408 15.45 -25.43 -2.31
N LEU A 409 14.32 -25.23 -1.62
CA LEU A 409 13.81 -26.19 -0.63
C LEU A 409 13.21 -27.42 -1.28
N GLN A 410 12.62 -27.25 -2.46
CA GLN A 410 11.99 -28.32 -3.24
C GLN A 410 12.79 -28.72 -4.48
N ASP A 411 13.97 -28.11 -4.69
CA ASP A 411 14.79 -28.24 -5.90
C ASP A 411 13.98 -28.05 -7.19
N SER A 412 13.06 -27.08 -7.17
CA SER A 412 12.15 -26.79 -8.28
C SER A 412 12.44 -25.42 -8.87
N LYS A 413 12.38 -25.32 -10.19
CA LYS A 413 12.66 -24.08 -10.93
C LYS A 413 11.69 -23.89 -12.07
N GLN A 414 10.80 -22.92 -11.91
CA GLN A 414 9.81 -22.55 -12.91
C GLN A 414 10.24 -21.27 -13.61
N ILE A 415 10.18 -21.25 -14.94
CA ILE A 415 10.57 -20.11 -15.76
C ILE A 415 9.37 -19.70 -16.61
N TYR A 416 8.89 -18.49 -16.37
CA TYR A 416 7.85 -17.86 -17.17
C TYR A 416 8.49 -16.86 -18.12
N GLU A 417 8.22 -17.02 -19.41
CA GLU A 417 8.71 -16.11 -20.44
C GLU A 417 7.56 -15.56 -21.28
N ARG A 418 7.62 -14.26 -21.53
CA ARG A 418 6.74 -13.58 -22.47
C ARG A 418 7.43 -13.39 -23.82
N VAL A 419 6.75 -13.82 -24.87
CA VAL A 419 7.19 -13.66 -26.27
C VAL A 419 6.11 -12.92 -27.05
N ASP A 420 6.44 -11.71 -27.50
CA ASP A 420 5.55 -10.89 -28.31
C ASP A 420 5.76 -11.27 -29.79
N ILE A 421 4.73 -11.77 -30.47
CA ILE A 421 4.84 -12.19 -31.87
C ILE A 421 4.87 -10.94 -32.78
N PRO A 422 5.98 -10.68 -33.50
CA PRO A 422 6.11 -9.48 -34.31
C PRO A 422 5.01 -9.37 -35.36
N GLY A 423 4.45 -8.17 -35.53
CA GLY A 423 3.41 -7.89 -36.53
C GLY A 423 2.01 -8.41 -36.18
N THR A 424 1.82 -8.95 -34.97
CA THR A 424 0.51 -9.41 -34.50
C THR A 424 0.20 -8.84 -33.10
N SER A 425 -1.06 -8.92 -32.70
CA SER A 425 -1.51 -8.62 -31.33
C SER A 425 -1.46 -9.86 -30.42
N ILE A 426 -0.66 -10.87 -30.77
CA ILE A 426 -0.61 -12.14 -30.05
C ILE A 426 0.65 -12.17 -29.17
N ILE A 427 0.45 -12.54 -27.91
CA ILE A 427 1.51 -12.77 -26.93
C ILE A 427 1.47 -14.23 -26.50
N GLU A 428 2.65 -14.85 -26.45
CA GLU A 428 2.82 -16.19 -25.91
C GLU A 428 3.44 -16.11 -24.51
N ILE A 429 2.81 -16.76 -23.54
CA ILE A 429 3.41 -17.04 -22.24
C ILE A 429 3.89 -18.48 -22.26
N ARG A 430 5.20 -18.67 -22.07
CA ARG A 430 5.86 -19.97 -22.09
C ARG A 430 6.28 -20.32 -20.67
N CYS A 431 5.86 -21.49 -20.22
CA CYS A 431 6.30 -22.10 -18.97
C CYS A 431 6.70 -23.55 -19.26
N GLU A 432 7.99 -23.87 -19.19
CA GLU A 432 8.51 -25.20 -19.50
C GLU A 432 8.01 -25.74 -20.87
N HIS A 433 7.08 -26.70 -20.86
CA HIS A 433 6.47 -27.31 -22.05
C HIS A 433 5.10 -26.72 -22.42
N ILE A 434 4.56 -25.83 -21.59
CA ILE A 434 3.24 -25.23 -21.76
C ILE A 434 3.41 -23.88 -22.47
N ILE A 435 2.68 -23.71 -23.58
CA ILE A 435 2.63 -22.46 -24.34
C ILE A 435 1.19 -21.98 -24.35
N GLU A 436 0.93 -20.86 -23.67
CA GLU A 436 -0.36 -20.20 -23.68
C GLU A 436 -0.34 -19.00 -24.63
N LYS A 437 -1.30 -18.95 -25.55
CA LYS A 437 -1.44 -17.85 -26.50
C LYS A 437 -2.56 -16.91 -26.07
N TRP A 438 -2.27 -15.61 -26.15
CA TRP A 438 -3.18 -14.56 -25.73
C TRP A 438 -3.29 -13.49 -26.81
N PHE A 439 -4.50 -13.08 -27.15
CA PHE A 439 -4.75 -11.94 -28.03
C PHE A 439 -4.95 -10.68 -27.18
N ILE A 440 -4.11 -9.66 -27.38
CA ILE A 440 -4.11 -8.44 -26.58
C ILE A 440 -4.54 -7.23 -27.40
N ILE A 441 -5.57 -6.54 -26.92
CA ILE A 441 -6.01 -5.26 -27.46
C ILE A 441 -5.61 -4.16 -26.48
N LYS A 442 -4.80 -3.22 -26.95
CA LYS A 442 -4.42 -2.03 -26.19
C LYS A 442 -5.10 -0.80 -26.78
N LYS A 443 -5.66 0.07 -25.93
CA LYS A 443 -6.25 1.33 -26.33
C LYS A 443 -5.85 2.43 -25.37
N GLN A 444 -5.29 3.50 -25.91
CA GLN A 444 -5.01 4.73 -25.20
C GLN A 444 -6.29 5.54 -25.06
N LEU A 445 -6.65 5.89 -23.84
CA LEU A 445 -7.77 6.76 -23.50
C LEU A 445 -7.23 8.10 -23.03
N LYS A 446 -7.67 9.18 -23.69
CA LYS A 446 -7.37 10.54 -23.22
C LYS A 446 -8.17 10.83 -21.96
N VAL A 447 -7.53 11.46 -20.98
CA VAL A 447 -8.22 11.90 -19.77
C VAL A 447 -9.16 13.05 -20.15
N PRO A 448 -10.47 12.97 -19.87
CA PRO A 448 -11.40 14.07 -20.13
C PRO A 448 -11.05 15.30 -19.28
N GLU A 449 -11.19 16.50 -19.85
CA GLU A 449 -10.85 17.77 -19.20
C GLU A 449 -11.56 17.96 -17.84
N GLU A 450 -12.74 17.37 -17.69
CA GLU A 450 -13.58 17.38 -16.49
C GLU A 450 -12.95 16.67 -15.27
N VAL A 451 -12.00 15.75 -15.51
CA VAL A 451 -11.33 14.96 -14.46
C VAL A 451 -10.01 15.58 -14.02
N THR A 452 -9.32 16.27 -14.94
CA THR A 452 -8.00 16.89 -14.73
C THR A 452 -7.96 17.98 -13.66
N ALA A 453 -9.09 18.65 -13.37
CA ALA A 453 -9.14 19.79 -12.46
C ALA A 453 -8.83 19.51 -10.97
N SER A 454 -8.59 18.24 -10.58
CA SER A 454 -8.49 17.83 -9.17
C SER A 454 -7.19 17.11 -8.78
N PHE A 455 -6.41 16.60 -9.74
CA PHE A 455 -5.17 15.87 -9.46
C PHE A 455 -4.11 16.20 -10.53
N ASP A 456 -3.02 16.84 -10.08
CA ASP A 456 -1.72 17.06 -10.75
C ASP A 456 -1.77 17.12 -12.30
N ASP A 457 -1.68 18.33 -12.89
CA ASP A 457 -1.85 18.76 -14.30
C ASP A 457 -0.98 18.04 -15.39
N THR A 458 -0.44 16.86 -15.10
CA THR A 458 0.61 16.21 -15.91
C THR A 458 0.18 14.96 -16.66
N ILE A 459 -1.01 14.39 -16.38
CA ILE A 459 -1.44 13.12 -16.98
C ILE A 459 -2.51 13.37 -18.05
N GLU A 460 -2.14 13.10 -19.30
CA GLU A 460 -2.95 13.40 -20.49
C GLU A 460 -3.71 12.17 -21.01
N ALA A 461 -3.22 10.95 -20.68
CA ALA A 461 -3.80 9.69 -21.16
C ALA A 461 -3.53 8.51 -20.21
N THR A 462 -4.35 7.47 -20.34
CA THR A 462 -4.18 6.16 -19.69
C THR A 462 -4.37 5.03 -20.70
N GLU A 463 -3.62 3.93 -20.55
CA GLU A 463 -3.77 2.74 -21.39
C GLU A 463 -4.77 1.76 -20.76
N ILE A 464 -5.70 1.24 -21.55
CA ILE A 464 -6.46 0.04 -21.21
C ILE A 464 -5.97 -1.10 -22.10
N ALA A 465 -5.62 -2.21 -21.48
CA ALA A 465 -5.30 -3.46 -22.15
C ALA A 465 -6.33 -4.54 -21.80
N LEU A 466 -6.81 -5.26 -22.81
CA LEU A 466 -7.66 -6.44 -22.66
C LEU A 466 -6.92 -7.63 -23.27
N ALA A 467 -6.81 -8.73 -22.54
CA ALA A 467 -6.18 -9.96 -23.01
C ALA A 467 -7.21 -11.09 -23.05
N PHE A 468 -7.25 -11.80 -24.18
CA PHE A 468 -8.17 -12.92 -24.42
C PHE A 468 -7.36 -14.19 -24.64
N PRO A 469 -7.55 -15.26 -23.83
CA PRO A 469 -6.88 -16.53 -24.05
C PRO A 469 -7.37 -17.17 -25.35
N LEU A 470 -6.45 -17.75 -26.12
CA LEU A 470 -6.71 -18.44 -27.39
C LEU A 470 -6.77 -19.97 -27.23
N HIS A 471 -7.05 -20.46 -26.01
CA HIS A 471 -7.13 -21.89 -25.72
C HIS A 471 -8.25 -22.53 -26.56
N GLY A 472 -7.93 -23.60 -27.29
CA GLY A 472 -8.91 -24.36 -28.08
C GLY A 472 -9.08 -23.95 -29.54
N ILE A 473 -8.26 -23.04 -30.08
CA ILE A 473 -8.26 -22.75 -31.53
C ILE A 473 -7.48 -23.86 -32.25
N ASN A 474 -8.15 -24.99 -32.48
CA ASN A 474 -7.74 -25.91 -33.53
C ASN A 474 -8.13 -25.26 -34.86
N ASN A 475 -7.23 -25.26 -35.85
CA ASN A 475 -7.41 -24.64 -37.16
C ASN A 475 -8.64 -25.15 -37.98
N ASN A 476 -9.47 -26.03 -37.42
CA ASN A 476 -10.59 -26.69 -38.09
C ASN A 476 -11.98 -26.36 -37.53
N ASP A 477 -12.11 -25.60 -36.44
CA ASP A 477 -13.43 -25.25 -35.88
C ASP A 477 -13.81 -23.81 -36.22
N GLU A 478 -14.80 -23.64 -37.11
CA GLU A 478 -15.35 -22.36 -37.55
C GLU A 478 -16.13 -21.58 -36.46
N GLN A 479 -16.21 -22.11 -35.23
CA GLN A 479 -16.90 -21.45 -34.12
C GLN A 479 -16.05 -21.43 -32.85
N ILE A 480 -15.51 -20.25 -32.54
CA ILE A 480 -14.85 -19.95 -31.27
C ILE A 480 -15.92 -19.92 -30.18
N ILE A 481 -16.01 -20.98 -29.38
CA ILE A 481 -16.84 -20.99 -28.17
C ILE A 481 -16.09 -20.21 -27.09
N LEU A 482 -16.40 -18.92 -26.96
CA LEU A 482 -15.92 -18.09 -25.86
C LEU A 482 -16.60 -18.56 -24.57
N THR A 483 -15.88 -19.32 -23.75
CA THR A 483 -16.31 -19.63 -22.37
C THR A 483 -16.33 -18.36 -21.53
N LYS A 484 -16.99 -18.39 -20.36
CA LYS A 484 -16.83 -17.31 -19.37
C LYS A 484 -15.34 -17.14 -19.09
N GLN A 485 -14.84 -15.92 -19.25
CA GLN A 485 -13.45 -15.56 -18.98
C GLN A 485 -13.40 -14.68 -17.74
N ASP A 486 -12.39 -14.90 -16.91
CA ASP A 486 -12.14 -14.06 -15.75
C ASP A 486 -11.66 -12.67 -16.22
N VAL A 487 -12.35 -11.63 -15.75
CA VAL A 487 -11.97 -10.25 -16.03
C VAL A 487 -10.98 -9.82 -14.95
N TYR A 488 -9.70 -9.87 -15.28
CA TYR A 488 -8.68 -9.28 -14.43
C TYR A 488 -8.55 -7.81 -14.80
N ALA A 489 -9.05 -6.94 -13.93
CA ALA A 489 -8.65 -5.55 -13.98
C ALA A 489 -7.25 -5.44 -13.38
N TYR A 490 -6.22 -5.39 -14.22
CA TYR A 490 -4.93 -4.81 -13.83
C TYR A 490 -5.11 -3.28 -13.77
N LEU A 491 -6.04 -2.84 -12.92
CA LEU A 491 -6.03 -1.47 -12.42
C LEU A 491 -4.74 -1.36 -11.62
N PRO A 492 -3.92 -0.31 -11.82
CA PRO A 492 -2.83 -0.07 -10.87
C PRO A 492 -3.48 -0.03 -9.50
N LEU A 493 -3.01 -0.94 -8.63
CA LEU A 493 -3.51 -1.15 -7.27
C LEU A 493 -3.87 0.21 -6.68
N ARG A 494 -5.18 0.46 -6.56
CA ARG A 494 -5.67 1.61 -5.82
C ARG A 494 -5.30 1.35 -4.37
N THR A 495 -4.25 2.03 -3.93
CA THR A 495 -3.97 2.32 -2.50
C THR A 495 -5.12 3.08 -1.88
#